data_AF-A0A958FFW0-F1
#
_entry.id   AF-A0A958FFW0-F1
#
_cell.length_a   1.000
_cell.length_b   1.000
_cell.length_c   1.000
_cell.angle_alpha   90.00
_cell.angle_beta   90.00
_cell.angle_gamma   90.00
#
_symmetry.space_group_name_H-M   'P 1'
#
loop_
_entity.id
_entity.type
_entity.pdbx_description
1 polymer ?
#
loop_
_entity_poly.entity_id
_entity_poly.type
_entity_poly.pdbx_seq_one_letter_code
_entity_poly.pdbx_strand_id
1 'polypeptide(L)'
;QPANKPVIFLAFANDRVDNTAYLRNLPIEMDGIRKALQKARQAGLCEVVERANTTVENILDVFQEYRDRIAIFHYGGHADSYELLLESLSGEHAVAHSEGLVSFLARQKGLQMVFINGCCS
;
A
#
# COMPACT_ATOMS: atom_id res chain seq x y z
N GLN A 1 12.70 21.04 15.48
CA GLN A 1 12.76 19.66 14.96
C GLN A 1 12.71 19.74 13.45
N PRO A 2 13.54 19.01 12.68
CA PRO A 2 13.35 18.97 11.24
C PRO A 2 11.94 18.44 10.98
N ALA A 3 11.16 19.13 10.14
CA ALA A 3 9.79 18.75 9.83
C ALA A 3 9.76 17.28 9.36
N ASN A 4 8.96 16.46 10.01
CA ASN A 4 8.90 15.03 9.75
C ASN A 4 8.37 14.82 8.31
N LYS A 5 9.22 14.36 7.39
CA LYS A 5 8.90 14.30 5.96
C LYS A 5 7.74 13.34 5.71
N PRO A 6 6.79 13.69 4.81
CA PRO A 6 5.72 12.78 4.42
C PRO A 6 6.29 11.55 3.73
N VAL A 7 5.63 10.43 3.94
CA VAL A 7 5.99 9.12 3.39
C VAL A 7 5.03 8.77 2.27
N ILE A 8 5.58 8.34 1.14
CA ILE A 8 4.85 7.69 0.06
C ILE A 8 5.12 6.20 0.17
N PHE A 9 4.07 5.43 0.48
CA PHE A 9 4.16 3.98 0.61
C PHE A 9 3.64 3.30 -0.66
N LEU A 10 4.50 2.52 -1.30
CA LEU A 10 4.22 1.73 -2.50
C LEU A 10 4.22 0.24 -2.14
N ALA A 11 3.05 -0.37 -2.21
CA ALA A 11 2.82 -1.78 -1.94
C ALA A 11 2.47 -2.51 -3.24
N PHE A 12 3.26 -3.51 -3.61
CA PHE A 12 2.98 -4.36 -4.75
C PHE A 12 2.83 -5.81 -4.30
N ALA A 13 1.66 -6.38 -4.55
CA ALA A 13 1.31 -7.76 -4.28
C ALA A 13 1.27 -8.52 -5.60
N ASN A 14 2.41 -9.07 -6.00
CA ASN A 14 2.52 -9.90 -7.20
C ASN A 14 2.68 -11.36 -6.80
N ASP A 15 1.89 -12.25 -7.40
CA ASP A 15 2.06 -13.68 -7.21
C ASP A 15 3.28 -14.15 -8.02
N ARG A 16 4.32 -14.62 -7.33
CA ARG A 16 5.55 -15.15 -7.94
C ARG A 16 5.59 -16.68 -7.99
N VAL A 17 4.59 -17.34 -7.42
CA VAL A 17 4.51 -18.80 -7.32
C VAL A 17 3.66 -19.34 -8.46
N ASP A 18 2.51 -18.72 -8.72
CA ASP A 18 1.66 -19.06 -9.85
C ASP A 18 1.93 -18.14 -11.04
N ASN A 19 2.55 -18.69 -12.09
CA ASN A 19 2.84 -17.97 -13.34
C ASN A 19 1.58 -17.48 -14.07
N THR A 20 0.40 -18.05 -13.79
CA THR A 20 -0.87 -17.62 -14.38
C THR A 20 -1.44 -16.39 -13.67
N ALA A 21 -1.14 -16.24 -12.38
CA ALA A 21 -1.46 -15.07 -11.57
C ALA A 21 -0.36 -13.99 -11.62
N TYR A 22 0.76 -14.21 -12.31
CA TYR A 22 1.85 -13.23 -12.36
C TYR A 22 1.46 -11.97 -13.16
N LEU A 23 1.39 -10.83 -12.49
CA LEU A 23 1.08 -9.54 -13.11
C LEU A 23 2.35 -8.93 -13.73
N ARG A 24 2.57 -9.20 -15.02
CA ARG A 24 3.77 -8.80 -15.78
C ARG A 24 4.01 -7.30 -15.87
N ASN A 25 2.97 -6.49 -15.71
CA ASN A 25 3.05 -5.04 -15.79
C ASN A 25 3.39 -4.38 -14.45
N LEU A 26 3.28 -5.09 -13.31
CA LEU A 26 3.61 -4.52 -11.99
C LEU A 26 5.07 -4.04 -11.90
N PRO A 27 6.08 -4.76 -12.42
CA PRO A 27 7.45 -4.24 -12.45
C PRO A 27 7.59 -2.94 -13.26
N ILE A 28 6.81 -2.78 -14.33
CA ILE A 28 6.81 -1.59 -15.18
C ILE A 28 6.18 -0.41 -14.42
N GLU A 29 5.04 -0.65 -13.77
CA GLU A 29 4.36 0.34 -12.92
C GLU A 29 5.28 0.80 -11.78
N MET A 30 5.87 -0.14 -11.04
CA MET A 30 6.80 0.14 -9.96
C MET A 30 7.98 1.00 -10.42
N ASP A 31 8.60 0.65 -11.56
CA ASP A 31 9.71 1.44 -12.13
C ASP A 31 9.26 2.84 -12.57
N GLY A 32 8.09 2.96 -13.19
CA GLY A 32 7.50 4.24 -13.60
C GLY A 32 7.26 5.17 -12.41
N ILE A 33 6.63 4.67 -11.34
CA ILE A 33 6.37 5.43 -10.12
C ILE A 33 7.69 5.84 -9.45
N ARG A 34 8.66 4.91 -9.36
CA ARG A 34 9.97 5.19 -8.77
C ARG A 34 10.70 6.32 -9.50
N LYS A 35 10.69 6.30 -10.84
CA LYS A 35 11.28 7.36 -11.67
C LYS A 35 10.57 8.70 -11.47
N ALA A 36 9.23 8.70 -11.42
CA ALA A 36 8.45 9.90 -11.21
C ALA A 36 8.76 10.57 -9.85
N LEU A 37 8.95 9.77 -8.80
CA LEU A 37 9.22 10.25 -7.44
C LEU A 37 10.69 10.61 -7.18
N GLN A 38 11.60 10.23 -8.09
CA GLN A 38 13.05 10.38 -7.88
C GLN A 38 13.46 11.82 -7.58
N LYS A 39 12.93 12.80 -8.33
CA LYS A 39 13.25 14.22 -8.13
C LYS A 39 12.80 14.72 -6.76
N ALA A 40 11.58 14.37 -6.34
CA ALA A 40 11.05 14.76 -5.03
C ALA A 40 11.85 14.15 -3.87
N ARG A 41 12.23 12.88 -4.00
CA ARG A 41 13.08 12.18 -3.03
C ARG A 41 14.47 12.82 -2.93
N GLN A 42 15.11 13.14 -4.05
CA GLN A 42 16.43 13.80 -4.08
C GLN A 42 16.39 15.21 -3.50
N ALA A 43 15.32 15.96 -3.74
CA ALA A 43 15.08 17.26 -3.11
C ALA A 43 14.69 17.15 -1.62
N GLY A 44 14.54 15.93 -1.10
CA GLY A 44 14.20 15.68 0.30
C GLY A 44 12.77 16.09 0.65
N LEU A 45 11.85 16.16 -0.32
CA LEU A 45 10.45 16.53 -0.11
C LEU A 45 9.62 15.41 0.51
N CYS A 46 10.00 14.16 0.26
CA CYS A 46 9.31 12.98 0.77
C CYS A 46 10.28 11.81 1.00
N GLU A 47 9.84 10.87 1.82
CA GLU A 47 10.40 9.53 1.92
C GLU A 47 9.58 8.57 1.04
N VAL A 48 10.23 7.57 0.44
CA VAL A 48 9.55 6.55 -0.38
C VAL A 48 9.85 5.19 0.22
N VAL A 49 8.80 4.48 0.63
CA VAL A 49 8.87 3.13 1.16
C VAL A 49 8.26 2.20 0.13
N GLU A 50 8.98 1.17 -0.28
CA GLU A 50 8.55 0.23 -1.33
C GLU A 50 8.58 -1.20 -0.80
N ARG A 51 7.54 -1.98 -1.11
CA ARG A 51 7.47 -3.43 -0.85
C ARG A 51 6.94 -4.15 -2.10
N ALA A 52 7.82 -4.90 -2.79
CA ALA A 52 7.52 -5.52 -4.08
C ALA A 52 6.87 -6.93 -4.01
N ASN A 53 6.73 -7.49 -2.80
CA ASN A 53 6.13 -8.81 -2.51
C ASN A 53 5.41 -8.73 -1.16
N THR A 54 4.46 -7.80 -1.05
CA THR A 54 3.85 -7.53 0.24
C THR A 54 2.69 -8.48 0.51
N THR A 55 2.57 -8.94 1.76
CA THR A 55 1.34 -9.51 2.30
C THR A 55 0.54 -8.40 3.00
N VAL A 56 -0.64 -8.74 3.49
CA VAL A 56 -1.48 -7.88 4.31
C VAL A 56 -0.74 -7.44 5.57
N GLU A 57 -0.11 -8.37 6.27
CA GLU A 57 0.63 -8.12 7.51
C GLU A 57 1.77 -7.12 7.26
N ASN A 58 2.52 -7.32 6.18
CA ASN A 58 3.60 -6.41 5.78
C ASN A 58 3.10 -4.98 5.51
N ILE A 59 1.88 -4.82 4.96
CA ILE A 59 1.27 -3.49 4.76
C ILE A 59 0.96 -2.85 6.11
N LEU A 60 0.34 -3.60 7.03
CA LEU A 60 -0.05 -3.10 8.35
C LEU A 60 1.16 -2.72 9.20
N ASP A 61 2.22 -3.52 9.15
CA ASP A 61 3.48 -3.24 9.85
C ASP A 61 4.09 -1.91 9.37
N VAL A 62 4.08 -1.63 8.06
CA VAL A 62 4.56 -0.36 7.52
C VAL A 62 3.69 0.81 7.98
N PHE A 63 2.37 0.67 8.01
CA PHE A 63 1.50 1.71 8.56
C PHE A 63 1.74 1.96 10.06
N GLN A 64 2.07 0.92 10.83
CA GLN A 64 2.44 1.06 12.24
C GLN A 64 3.81 1.73 12.42
N GLU A 65 4.80 1.34 11.62
CA GLU A 65 6.16 1.90 11.63
C GLU A 65 6.15 3.39 11.31
N TYR A 66 5.38 3.79 10.28
CA TYR A 66 5.32 5.15 9.77
C TYR A 66 4.09 5.93 10.22
N ARG A 67 3.54 5.58 11.39
CA ARG A 67 2.31 6.14 11.99
C ARG A 67 2.12 7.64 11.70
N ASP A 68 0.98 7.97 11.10
CA ASP A 68 0.57 9.33 10.71
C ASP A 68 1.52 10.10 9.77
N ARG A 69 2.57 9.47 9.23
CA ARG A 69 3.48 10.07 8.24
C ARG A 69 3.18 9.64 6.81
N ILE A 70 2.51 8.51 6.60
CA ILE A 70 2.12 8.06 5.27
C ILE A 70 1.07 9.01 4.73
N ALA A 71 1.45 9.79 3.73
CA ALA A 71 0.59 10.75 3.05
C ALA A 71 -0.04 10.18 1.78
N ILE A 72 0.67 9.27 1.12
CA ILE A 72 0.19 8.60 -0.09
C ILE A 72 0.41 7.11 0.09
N PHE A 73 -0.65 6.33 -0.13
CA PHE A 73 -0.58 4.88 -0.22
C PHE A 73 -0.97 4.42 -1.64
N HIS A 74 -0.10 3.64 -2.25
CA HIS A 74 -0.34 3.00 -3.55
C HIS A 74 -0.32 1.49 -3.37
N TYR A 75 -1.37 0.82 -3.81
CA TYR A 75 -1.45 -0.62 -3.89
C TYR A 75 -1.56 -1.06 -5.35
N GLY A 76 -0.69 -2.00 -5.78
CA GLY A 76 -0.76 -2.66 -7.08
C GLY A 76 -0.75 -4.18 -6.91
N GLY A 77 -1.79 -4.87 -7.39
CA GLY A 77 -1.93 -6.32 -7.16
C GLY A 77 -3.24 -6.89 -7.67
N HIS A 78 -3.54 -8.13 -7.29
CA HIS A 78 -4.84 -8.74 -7.57
C HIS A 78 -5.94 -8.13 -6.71
N ALA A 79 -7.14 -7.98 -7.28
CA ALA A 79 -8.32 -7.53 -6.53
C ALA A 79 -8.61 -8.47 -5.35
N ASP A 80 -8.50 -9.78 -5.55
CA ASP A 80 -8.74 -10.80 -4.51
C ASP A 80 -7.79 -10.64 -3.31
N SER A 81 -6.52 -10.29 -3.56
CA SER A 81 -5.56 -9.99 -2.50
C SER A 81 -5.90 -8.71 -1.72
N TYR A 82 -6.56 -7.76 -2.39
CA TYR A 82 -7.09 -6.55 -1.77
C TYR A 82 -8.39 -6.82 -1.00
N GLU A 83 -9.24 -7.75 -1.47
CA GLU A 83 -10.39 -8.25 -0.72
C GLU A 83 -9.96 -8.99 0.54
N LEU A 84 -8.94 -9.86 0.47
CA LEU A 84 -8.36 -10.49 1.66
C LEU A 84 -7.80 -9.44 2.64
N LEU A 85 -7.17 -8.37 2.16
CA LEU A 85 -6.76 -7.24 3.00
C LEU A 85 -7.96 -6.58 3.70
N LEU A 86 -9.09 -6.45 3.02
CA LEU A 86 -10.34 -5.93 3.60
C LEU A 86 -10.90 -6.88 4.66
N GLU A 87 -10.90 -8.19 4.39
CA GLU A 87 -11.42 -9.24 5.26
C GLU A 87 -10.57 -9.45 6.51
N SER A 88 -9.24 -9.56 6.39
CA SER A 88 -8.33 -9.73 7.53
C SER A 88 -8.42 -8.57 8.53
N LEU A 89 -8.74 -7.37 8.05
CA LEU A 89 -8.98 -6.20 8.90
C LEU A 89 -10.36 -6.17 9.57
N SER A 90 -11.29 -7.01 9.11
CA SER A 90 -12.64 -7.16 9.68
C SER A 90 -12.74 -8.26 10.75
N GLY A 91 -11.73 -9.14 10.86
CA GLY A 91 -11.61 -10.16 11.90
C GLY A 91 -12.48 -11.40 11.68
N GLU A 92 -11.87 -12.60 11.74
CA GLU A 92 -12.61 -13.85 11.85
C GLU A 92 -13.31 -13.92 13.21
N HIS A 93 -14.64 -14.03 13.21
CA HIS A 93 -15.53 -14.07 14.38
C HIS A 93 -15.77 -12.75 15.12
N ALA A 94 -16.53 -11.84 14.51
CA ALA A 94 -17.58 -11.12 15.25
C ALA A 94 -18.64 -10.59 14.29
N VAL A 95 -19.91 -10.89 14.58
CA VAL A 95 -21.07 -10.21 14.02
C VAL A 95 -21.06 -8.77 14.55
N ALA A 96 -20.23 -7.90 13.98
CA ALA A 96 -20.35 -6.45 14.04
C ALA A 96 -19.16 -5.79 13.30
N HIS A 97 -19.52 -4.93 12.35
CA HIS A 97 -18.68 -3.93 11.72
C HIS A 97 -17.79 -4.40 10.57
N SER A 98 -18.34 -4.25 9.37
CA SER A 98 -17.67 -3.89 8.13
C SER A 98 -16.81 -2.60 8.23
N GLU A 99 -16.11 -2.39 9.34
CA GLU A 99 -15.10 -1.35 9.55
C GLU A 99 -13.74 -1.79 8.98
N GLY A 100 -13.74 -2.38 7.77
CA GLY A 100 -12.56 -2.91 7.09
C GLY A 100 -11.50 -1.85 6.73
N LEU A 101 -10.57 -2.19 5.83
CA LEU A 101 -9.46 -1.34 5.38
C LEU A 101 -9.79 0.15 5.23
N VAL A 102 -10.99 0.51 4.77
CA VAL A 102 -11.45 1.91 4.68
C VAL A 102 -11.44 2.61 6.03
N SER A 103 -11.97 2.00 7.09
CA SER A 103 -11.93 2.56 8.45
C SER A 103 -10.52 2.59 9.01
N PHE A 104 -9.68 1.60 8.70
CA PHE A 104 -8.27 1.63 9.06
C PHE A 104 -7.54 2.80 8.39
N LEU A 105 -7.70 2.97 7.07
CA LEU A 105 -7.10 4.06 6.30
C LEU A 105 -7.65 5.43 6.73
N ALA A 106 -8.94 5.53 7.02
CA ALA A 106 -9.58 6.76 7.51
C ALA A 106 -9.05 7.22 8.88
N ARG A 107 -8.53 6.30 9.70
CA ARG A 107 -7.90 6.62 10.99
C ARG A 107 -6.46 7.14 10.85
N GLN A 108 -5.84 7.00 9.67
CA GLN A 108 -4.48 7.48 9.42
C GLN A 108 -4.49 8.99 9.17
N LYS A 109 -4.11 9.79 10.16
CA LYS A 109 -4.26 11.25 10.08
C LYS A 109 -3.36 11.90 9.03
N GLY A 110 -2.25 11.25 8.72
CA GLY A 110 -1.32 11.69 7.70
C GLY A 110 -1.79 11.42 6.28
N LEU A 111 -2.72 10.46 6.08
CA LEU A 111 -3.07 9.93 4.78
C LEU A 111 -3.97 10.89 4.01
N GLN A 112 -3.51 11.29 2.82
CA GLN A 112 -4.18 12.26 1.96
C GLN A 112 -4.70 11.63 0.67
N MET A 113 -4.04 10.56 0.21
CA MET A 113 -4.38 9.91 -1.04
C MET A 113 -4.14 8.41 -0.96
N VAL A 114 -5.08 7.66 -1.52
CA VAL A 114 -4.98 6.22 -1.72
C VAL A 114 -5.20 5.93 -3.21
N PHE A 115 -4.29 5.18 -3.82
CA PHE A 115 -4.42 4.69 -5.19
C PHE A 115 -4.43 3.17 -5.18
N ILE A 116 -5.45 2.57 -5.77
CA ILE A 116 -5.63 1.12 -5.80
C ILE A 116 -5.66 0.71 -7.27
N ASN A 117 -4.62 0.01 -7.70
CA ASN A 117 -4.55 -0.64 -9.00
C ASN A 117 -4.73 -2.16 -8.81
N GLY A 118 -5.99 -2.55 -8.63
CA GLY A 118 -6.39 -3.94 -8.56
C GLY A 118 -6.79 -4.44 -9.95
N CYS A 119 -6.15 -5.51 -10.44
CA CYS A 119 -6.72 -6.27 -11.55
C CYS A 119 -7.82 -7.18 -11.02
N CYS A 120 -9.05 -6.98 -11.51
CA CYS A 120 -10.16 -7.92 -11.33
C CYS A 120 -10.12 -8.91 -12.49
N SER A 121 -10.26 -10.21 -12.21
CA SER A 121 -10.35 -11.27 -13.21
C SER A 121 -11.77 -11.57 -13.63
#